data_AF-A0A7G9R256-F1
#
_entry.id   AF-A0A7G9R256-F1
#
_cell.length_a   1.000
_cell.length_b   1.000
_cell.length_c   1.000
_cell.angle_alpha   90.00
_cell.angle_beta   90.00
_cell.angle_gamma   90.00
#
_symmetry.space_group_name_H-M   'P 1'
#
loop_
_entity.id
_entity.type
_entity.pdbx_description
1 polymer ?
#
loop_
_entity_poly.entity_id
_entity_poly.type
_entity_poly.pdbx_seq_one_letter_code
_entity_poly.pdbx_strand_id
1 'polypeptide(L)'
;MAILVDPPAVEAYGRRWSHLVSDASLEELHAFAQGCGLPRQAFEGDHYDVPEERYPSVVAAGARPVSARELLAALLSSGLRIRKRRGDKGVARVLGVGFPDGTRADVDLIRSPREVPPARVFAAMTFVRDAAGHHLVVHSVRRDQWGPPGGWREPPETVRENAVRELREETGLVVDVGELRPVGYERFHHRGDGRWRPGQDLMQLYTVHLRAERPPLLPGAADVDGRRWVTWPQLRTLCGEDFYWPVLEATLSPPAG
;
A
#
# COMPACT_ATOMS: atom_id res chain seq x y z
N MET A 1 14.28 -17.76 -10.68
CA MET A 1 13.60 -17.44 -9.41
C MET A 1 14.46 -18.01 -8.31
N ALA A 2 14.99 -17.14 -7.48
CA ALA A 2 15.88 -17.50 -6.39
C ALA A 2 15.66 -16.56 -5.20
N ILE A 3 15.67 -17.14 -4.00
CA ILE A 3 15.80 -16.40 -2.76
C ILE A 3 17.28 -16.17 -2.51
N LEU A 4 17.67 -14.92 -2.31
CA LEU A 4 19.07 -14.49 -2.14
C LEU A 4 19.24 -13.87 -0.76
N VAL A 5 20.37 -14.15 -0.11
CA VAL A 5 20.73 -13.58 1.19
C VAL A 5 22.17 -13.08 1.17
N ASP A 6 22.42 -11.88 1.70
CA ASP A 6 23.79 -11.35 1.89
C ASP A 6 24.37 -11.77 3.25
N PRO A 7 25.70 -11.83 3.43
CA PRO A 7 26.28 -12.15 4.73
C PRO A 7 25.95 -11.07 5.78
N PRO A 8 25.83 -11.42 7.07
CA PRO A 8 25.53 -10.44 8.11
C PRO A 8 26.64 -9.39 8.21
N ALA A 9 26.32 -8.14 7.88
CA ALA A 9 27.30 -7.06 7.77
C ALA A 9 26.82 -5.73 8.34
N VAL A 10 25.51 -5.46 8.31
CA VAL A 10 24.96 -4.19 8.81
C VAL A 10 24.80 -4.26 10.32
N GLU A 11 25.46 -3.37 11.06
CA GLU A 11 25.31 -3.28 12.52
C GLU A 11 24.17 -2.34 12.91
N ALA A 12 23.17 -2.87 13.62
CA ALA A 12 22.08 -2.09 14.18
C ALA A 12 21.50 -2.78 15.42
N TYR A 13 21.14 -1.99 16.43
CA TYR A 13 20.55 -2.49 17.68
C TYR A 13 21.40 -3.56 18.41
N GLY A 14 22.73 -3.46 18.32
CA GLY A 14 23.66 -4.37 18.98
C GLY A 14 23.80 -5.75 18.32
N ARG A 15 23.35 -5.91 17.07
CA ARG A 15 23.52 -7.14 16.28
C ARG A 15 23.82 -6.84 14.82
N ARG A 16 24.31 -7.84 14.09
CA ARG A 16 24.47 -7.78 12.63
C ARG A 16 23.23 -8.30 11.91
N TRP A 17 23.03 -7.78 10.71
CA TRP A 17 21.88 -8.07 9.88
C TRP A 17 22.29 -8.40 8.46
N SER A 18 21.52 -9.32 7.89
CA SER A 18 21.46 -9.68 6.48
C SER A 18 20.14 -9.19 5.88
N HIS A 19 20.10 -9.09 4.56
CA HIS A 19 18.92 -8.84 3.76
C HIS A 19 18.60 -10.08 2.95
N LEU A 20 17.32 -10.44 2.94
CA LEU A 20 16.77 -11.56 2.18
C LEU A 20 15.82 -11.03 1.12
N VAL A 21 16.06 -11.35 -0.15
CA VAL A 21 15.25 -10.89 -1.28
C VAL A 21 14.84 -12.05 -2.16
N SER A 22 13.83 -11.81 -2.98
CA SER A 22 13.59 -12.59 -4.19
C SER A 22 14.04 -11.80 -5.41
N ASP A 23 14.54 -12.50 -6.42
CA ASP A 23 14.85 -11.94 -7.74
C ASP A 23 13.64 -11.89 -8.71
N ALA A 24 12.44 -12.27 -8.27
CA ALA A 24 11.28 -12.40 -9.16
C ALA A 24 9.90 -12.12 -8.53
N SER A 25 9.66 -12.43 -7.25
CA SER A 25 8.34 -12.32 -6.63
C SER A 25 8.38 -12.01 -5.13
N LEU A 26 7.52 -11.08 -4.69
CA LEU A 26 7.31 -10.85 -3.26
C LEU A 26 6.50 -11.98 -2.60
N GLU A 27 5.66 -12.67 -3.36
CA GLU A 27 4.86 -13.79 -2.86
C GLU A 27 5.76 -14.95 -2.42
N GLU A 28 6.71 -15.35 -3.27
CA GLU A 28 7.66 -16.42 -2.92
C GLU A 28 8.57 -16.00 -1.76
N LEU A 29 8.94 -14.71 -1.68
CA LEU A 29 9.73 -14.18 -0.58
C LEU A 29 8.95 -14.25 0.74
N HIS A 30 7.66 -13.89 0.73
CA HIS A 30 6.79 -14.01 1.89
C HIS A 30 6.60 -15.47 2.33
N ALA A 31 6.34 -16.37 1.37
CA ALA A 31 6.19 -17.79 1.65
C ALA A 31 7.48 -18.40 2.24
N PHE A 32 8.63 -18.07 1.66
CA PHE A 32 9.93 -18.52 2.15
C PHE A 32 10.23 -17.99 3.56
N ALA A 33 10.02 -16.69 3.78
CA ALA A 33 10.23 -16.06 5.08
C ALA A 33 9.31 -16.64 6.16
N GLN A 34 8.04 -16.89 5.83
CA GLN A 34 7.09 -17.56 6.73
C GLN A 34 7.54 -19.00 7.05
N GLY A 35 7.97 -19.77 6.05
CA GLY A 35 8.51 -21.12 6.25
C GLY A 35 9.76 -21.13 7.14
N CYS A 36 10.57 -20.07 7.07
CA CYS A 36 11.71 -19.87 7.95
C CYS A 36 11.33 -19.33 9.34
N GLY A 37 10.06 -18.99 9.60
CA GLY A 37 9.60 -18.37 10.84
C GLY A 37 10.09 -16.93 11.04
N LEU A 38 10.33 -16.19 9.95
CA LEU A 38 10.66 -14.77 10.02
C LEU A 38 9.38 -13.94 10.23
N PRO A 39 9.38 -13.00 11.17
CA PRO A 39 8.20 -12.18 11.46
C PRO A 39 7.86 -11.28 10.27
N ARG A 40 6.57 -11.09 9.95
CA ARG A 40 6.12 -10.20 8.87
C ARG A 40 6.60 -8.76 9.04
N GLN A 41 6.85 -8.35 10.29
CA GLN A 41 7.37 -7.03 10.63
C GLN A 41 8.81 -6.80 10.14
N ALA A 42 9.60 -7.86 9.94
CA ALA A 42 10.96 -7.77 9.40
C ALA A 42 10.98 -7.46 7.89
N PHE A 43 9.84 -7.50 7.19
CA PHE A 43 9.76 -7.10 5.80
C PHE A 43 9.75 -5.59 5.65
N GLU A 44 10.64 -5.04 4.81
CA GLU A 44 10.82 -3.59 4.61
C GLU A 44 10.28 -3.07 3.27
N GLY A 45 9.49 -3.89 2.56
CA GLY A 45 8.81 -3.52 1.31
C GLY A 45 9.29 -4.30 0.10
N ASP A 46 10.56 -4.67 0.09
CA ASP A 46 11.22 -5.39 -1.00
C ASP A 46 12.26 -6.42 -0.53
N HIS A 47 12.51 -6.50 0.79
CA HIS A 47 13.39 -7.45 1.43
C HIS A 47 12.92 -7.75 2.86
N TYR A 48 13.43 -8.83 3.44
CA TYR A 48 13.39 -9.10 4.88
C TYR A 48 14.74 -8.79 5.52
N ASP A 49 14.71 -8.12 6.68
CA ASP A 49 15.86 -8.03 7.57
C ASP A 49 16.00 -9.32 8.37
N VAL A 50 17.13 -10.01 8.21
CA VAL A 50 17.44 -11.28 8.86
C VAL A 50 18.54 -11.05 9.88
N PRO A 51 18.29 -11.25 11.19
CA PRO A 51 19.33 -11.07 12.18
C PRO A 51 20.36 -12.22 12.07
N GLU A 52 21.62 -11.96 12.42
CA GLU A 52 22.75 -12.88 12.17
C GLU A 52 22.52 -14.30 12.71
N GLU A 53 21.85 -14.44 13.85
CA GLU A 53 21.53 -15.73 14.46
C GLU A 53 20.56 -16.59 13.62
N ARG A 54 19.79 -15.96 12.71
CA ARG A 54 18.88 -16.64 11.78
C ARG A 54 19.50 -16.89 10.41
N TYR A 55 20.65 -16.30 10.10
CA TYR A 55 21.33 -16.49 8.82
C TYR A 55 21.57 -17.97 8.45
N PRO A 56 22.09 -18.83 9.36
CA PRO A 56 22.27 -20.25 9.03
C PRO A 56 20.96 -20.96 8.69
N SER A 57 19.86 -20.59 9.36
CA SER A 57 18.55 -21.21 9.13
C SER A 57 17.94 -20.87 7.77
N VAL A 58 18.10 -19.62 7.31
CA VAL A 58 17.60 -19.23 5.97
C VAL A 58 18.44 -19.85 4.86
N VAL A 59 19.76 -19.98 5.05
CA VAL A 59 20.62 -20.68 4.09
C VAL A 59 20.28 -22.16 4.03
N ALA A 60 20.09 -22.82 5.19
CA ALA A 60 19.68 -24.22 5.25
C ALA A 60 18.30 -24.47 4.61
N ALA A 61 17.40 -23.48 4.66
CA ALA A 61 16.09 -23.53 4.00
C ALA A 61 16.15 -23.31 2.47
N GLY A 62 17.32 -22.99 1.92
CA GLY A 62 17.55 -22.86 0.47
C GLY A 62 17.78 -21.45 -0.04
N ALA A 63 17.91 -20.44 0.84
CA ALA A 63 18.35 -19.11 0.41
C ALA A 63 19.81 -19.19 -0.07
N ARG A 64 20.08 -18.67 -1.28
CA ARG A 64 21.41 -18.68 -1.88
C ARG A 64 22.25 -17.53 -1.31
N PRO A 65 23.37 -17.80 -0.63
CA PRO A 65 24.30 -16.76 -0.21
C PRO A 65 24.89 -16.04 -1.41
N VAL A 66 24.87 -14.71 -1.41
CA VAL A 66 25.47 -13.85 -2.43
C VAL A 66 26.10 -12.63 -1.77
N SER A 67 26.92 -11.88 -2.50
CA SER A 67 27.37 -10.57 -2.00
C SER A 67 26.21 -9.57 -1.97
N ALA A 68 26.30 -8.55 -1.11
CA ALA A 68 25.32 -7.45 -1.08
C ALA A 68 25.18 -6.74 -2.45
N ARG A 69 26.27 -6.71 -3.24
CA ARG A 69 26.27 -6.16 -4.60
C ARG A 69 25.43 -6.99 -5.56
N GLU A 70 25.61 -8.32 -5.55
CA GLU A 70 24.82 -9.23 -6.38
C GLU A 70 23.35 -9.24 -5.96
N LEU A 71 23.08 -9.21 -4.66
CA LEU A 71 21.73 -9.10 -4.11
C LEU A 71 21.03 -7.84 -4.60
N LEU A 72 21.68 -6.67 -4.48
CA LEU A 72 21.13 -5.42 -4.96
C LEU A 72 20.93 -5.41 -6.49
N ALA A 73 21.86 -5.98 -7.25
CA ALA A 73 21.73 -6.08 -8.70
C ALA A 73 20.54 -6.95 -9.11
N ALA A 74 20.32 -8.08 -8.44
CA ALA A 74 19.15 -8.93 -8.65
C ALA A 74 17.85 -8.21 -8.29
N LEU A 75 17.80 -7.52 -7.14
CA LEU A 75 16.62 -6.76 -6.70
C LEU A 75 16.28 -5.58 -7.61
N LEU A 76 17.28 -4.93 -8.20
CA LEU A 76 17.07 -3.88 -9.21
C LEU A 76 16.56 -4.48 -10.52
N SER A 77 17.13 -5.60 -10.95
CA SER A 77 16.76 -6.27 -12.21
C SER A 77 15.36 -6.88 -12.17
N SER A 78 14.90 -7.32 -10.99
CA SER A 78 13.54 -7.80 -10.78
C SER A 78 12.48 -6.69 -10.84
N GLY A 79 12.91 -5.43 -10.71
CA GLY A 79 12.01 -4.29 -10.61
C GLY A 79 11.32 -4.15 -9.25
N LEU A 80 11.60 -5.02 -8.26
CA LEU A 80 10.90 -5.03 -6.98
C LEU A 80 11.38 -3.95 -5.99
N ARG A 81 12.53 -3.31 -6.23
CA ARG A 81 13.09 -2.30 -5.33
C ARG A 81 12.13 -1.13 -5.05
N ILE A 82 11.93 -0.80 -3.77
CA ILE A 82 11.12 0.34 -3.29
C ILE A 82 11.98 1.41 -2.60
N ARG A 83 12.20 2.54 -3.26
CA ARG A 83 12.91 3.68 -2.64
C ARG A 83 11.98 4.48 -1.71
N LYS A 84 12.13 4.33 -0.39
CA LYS A 84 11.26 5.00 0.61
C LYS A 84 11.99 6.09 1.39
N ARG A 85 11.25 7.05 1.99
CA ARG A 85 11.86 8.06 2.86
C ARG A 85 12.21 7.42 4.20
N ARG A 86 13.14 8.02 4.96
CA ARG A 86 13.39 7.60 6.34
C ARG A 86 12.10 7.66 7.15
N GLY A 87 11.77 6.59 7.85
CA GLY A 87 10.54 6.45 8.65
C GLY A 87 9.32 5.92 7.89
N ASP A 88 9.40 5.78 6.56
CA ASP A 88 8.34 5.12 5.80
C ASP A 88 8.53 3.60 5.83
N LYS A 89 7.43 2.85 5.73
CA LYS A 89 7.41 1.39 5.65
C LYS A 89 6.89 0.96 4.29
N GLY A 90 7.72 0.29 3.50
CA GLY A 90 7.26 -0.31 2.25
C GLY A 90 6.34 -1.50 2.55
N VAL A 91 5.23 -1.60 1.82
CA VAL A 91 4.24 -2.66 2.01
C VAL A 91 4.31 -3.68 0.88
N ALA A 92 4.37 -3.22 -0.37
CA ALA A 92 4.58 -4.03 -1.56
C ALA A 92 4.92 -3.13 -2.75
N ARG A 93 5.45 -3.74 -3.81
CA ARG A 93 5.49 -3.15 -5.14
C ARG A 93 4.74 -4.06 -6.10
N VAL A 94 3.74 -3.51 -6.78
CA VAL A 94 2.93 -4.24 -7.77
C VAL A 94 3.38 -3.80 -9.15
N LEU A 95 3.80 -4.75 -9.99
CA LEU A 95 4.33 -4.46 -11.32
C LEU A 95 3.24 -4.50 -12.38
N GLY A 96 3.30 -3.58 -13.34
CA GLY A 96 2.49 -3.62 -14.56
C GLY A 96 0.97 -3.51 -14.36
N VAL A 97 0.52 -2.83 -13.30
CA VAL A 97 -0.89 -2.55 -13.03
C VAL A 97 -1.51 -1.84 -14.24
N GLY A 98 -2.60 -2.38 -14.77
CA GLY A 98 -3.36 -1.79 -15.87
C GLY A 98 -4.55 -0.98 -15.34
N PHE A 99 -4.81 0.17 -15.94
CA PHE A 99 -5.91 1.05 -15.58
C PHE A 99 -6.97 1.11 -16.70
N PRO A 100 -8.24 1.45 -16.39
CA PRO A 100 -9.31 1.49 -17.38
C PRO A 100 -9.08 2.45 -18.57
N ASP A 101 -8.20 3.44 -18.40
CA ASP A 101 -7.81 4.37 -19.48
C ASP A 101 -6.73 3.80 -20.42
N GLY A 102 -6.35 2.53 -20.24
CA GLY A 102 -5.33 1.83 -21.00
C GLY A 102 -3.90 2.07 -20.52
N THR A 103 -3.69 2.96 -19.54
CA THR A 103 -2.36 3.22 -19.00
C THR A 103 -1.86 2.07 -18.13
N ARG A 104 -0.54 1.97 -17.98
CA ARG A 104 0.12 0.99 -17.10
C ARG A 104 1.11 1.66 -16.17
N ALA A 105 1.25 1.15 -14.95
CA ALA A 105 2.27 1.60 -14.01
C ALA A 105 2.77 0.47 -13.12
N ASP A 106 4.00 0.61 -12.61
CA ASP A 106 4.37 -0.08 -11.38
C ASP A 106 3.95 0.80 -10.20
N VAL A 107 3.43 0.19 -9.14
CA VAL A 107 2.90 0.93 -8.00
C VAL A 107 3.64 0.50 -6.74
N ASP A 108 4.30 1.47 -6.09
CA ASP A 108 4.80 1.26 -4.74
C ASP A 108 3.71 1.58 -3.73
N LEU A 109 3.48 0.65 -2.81
CA LEU A 109 2.54 0.79 -1.71
C LEU A 109 3.33 1.08 -0.44
N ILE A 110 3.12 2.24 0.16
CA ILE A 110 3.94 2.72 1.27
C ILE A 110 3.06 3.19 2.41
N ARG A 111 3.32 2.69 3.63
CA ARG A 111 2.76 3.23 4.87
C ARG A 111 3.63 4.34 5.41
N SER A 112 2.98 5.44 5.80
CA SER A 112 3.64 6.61 6.38
C SER A 112 2.65 7.41 7.21
N PRO A 113 3.03 7.87 8.41
CA PRO A 113 2.21 8.80 9.20
C PRO A 113 2.34 10.25 8.71
N ARG A 114 2.94 10.48 7.53
CA ARG A 114 3.23 11.81 6.99
C ARG A 114 2.61 11.96 5.62
N GLU A 115 2.19 13.18 5.33
CA GLU A 115 1.75 13.55 4.00
C GLU A 115 2.92 13.66 3.02
N VAL A 116 2.63 13.44 1.75
CA VAL A 116 3.59 13.64 0.67
C VAL A 116 3.54 15.08 0.14
N PRO A 117 4.60 15.57 -0.54
CA PRO A 117 4.60 16.90 -1.12
C PRO A 117 3.34 17.14 -1.98
N PRO A 118 2.47 18.11 -1.64
CA PRO A 118 1.19 18.32 -2.32
C PRO A 118 1.30 18.55 -3.82
N ALA A 119 2.42 19.13 -4.29
CA ALA A 119 2.68 19.36 -5.70
C ALA A 119 2.72 18.07 -6.54
N ARG A 120 3.00 16.92 -5.91
CA ARG A 120 3.06 15.61 -6.57
C ARG A 120 1.77 14.79 -6.47
N VAL A 121 0.77 15.28 -5.73
CA VAL A 121 -0.46 14.53 -5.46
C VAL A 121 -1.48 14.78 -6.55
N PHE A 122 -1.84 13.73 -7.29
CA PHE A 122 -2.91 13.78 -8.30
C PHE A 122 -4.28 13.34 -7.74
N ALA A 123 -4.31 12.52 -6.69
CA ALA A 123 -5.53 11.96 -6.11
C ALA A 123 -5.40 11.67 -4.62
N ALA A 124 -6.53 11.45 -3.94
CA ALA A 124 -6.56 11.01 -2.56
C ALA A 124 -7.65 9.93 -2.36
N MET A 125 -7.41 9.05 -1.39
CA MET A 125 -8.32 7.96 -1.02
C MET A 125 -8.47 7.90 0.50
N THR A 126 -9.68 7.61 0.98
CA THR A 126 -9.99 7.60 2.42
C THR A 126 -10.49 6.24 2.89
N PHE A 127 -9.77 5.64 3.83
CA PHE A 127 -10.20 4.45 4.56
C PHE A 127 -11.09 4.86 5.75
N VAL A 128 -12.40 4.66 5.62
CA VAL A 128 -13.37 5.02 6.66
C VAL A 128 -13.72 3.80 7.49
N ARG A 129 -13.65 3.95 8.83
CA ARG A 129 -14.10 2.94 9.80
C ARG A 129 -15.13 3.56 10.73
N ASP A 130 -16.23 2.86 11.00
CA ASP A 130 -17.25 3.31 11.95
C ASP A 130 -16.93 2.89 13.41
N ALA A 131 -17.78 3.28 14.36
CA ALA A 131 -17.57 2.98 15.79
C ALA A 131 -17.63 1.48 16.13
N ALA A 132 -18.35 0.68 15.34
CA ALA A 132 -18.44 -0.77 15.50
C ALA A 132 -17.37 -1.53 14.69
N GLY A 133 -16.54 -0.81 13.93
CA GLY A 133 -15.46 -1.35 13.13
C GLY A 133 -15.85 -1.85 11.75
N HIS A 134 -17.00 -1.43 11.23
CA HIS A 134 -17.34 -1.60 9.82
C HIS A 134 -16.55 -0.63 8.95
N HIS A 135 -16.34 -1.03 7.70
CA HIS A 135 -15.62 -0.25 6.70
C HIS A 135 -16.57 0.24 5.62
N LEU A 136 -16.33 1.46 5.13
CA LEU A 136 -17.09 2.00 4.00
C LEU A 136 -16.46 1.59 2.68
N VAL A 137 -17.30 1.08 1.78
CA VAL A 137 -16.92 0.83 0.39
C VAL A 137 -17.92 1.43 -0.58
N VAL A 138 -17.42 1.71 -1.77
CA VAL A 138 -18.09 2.38 -2.88
C VAL A 138 -17.87 1.57 -4.15
N HIS A 139 -18.84 1.56 -5.06
CA HIS A 139 -18.72 0.85 -6.34
C HIS A 139 -18.47 1.82 -7.49
N SER A 140 -17.27 1.83 -8.05
CA SER A 140 -16.92 2.75 -9.14
C SER A 140 -17.42 2.19 -10.48
N VAL A 141 -18.34 2.89 -11.15
CA VAL A 141 -18.88 2.48 -12.46
C VAL A 141 -17.76 2.38 -13.51
N ARG A 142 -16.79 3.30 -13.48
CA ARG A 142 -15.66 3.33 -14.40
C ARG A 142 -14.73 2.12 -14.25
N ARG A 143 -14.60 1.58 -13.05
CA ARG A 143 -13.69 0.47 -12.73
C ARG A 143 -14.42 -0.87 -12.61
N ASP A 144 -15.75 -0.85 -12.48
CA ASP A 144 -16.58 -2.00 -12.13
C ASP A 144 -16.04 -2.75 -10.90
N GLN A 145 -15.66 -1.97 -9.88
CA GLN A 145 -14.95 -2.46 -8.69
C GLN A 145 -15.43 -1.76 -7.43
N TRP A 146 -15.47 -2.53 -6.35
CA TRP A 146 -15.66 -2.02 -5.00
C TRP A 146 -14.32 -1.56 -4.43
N GLY A 147 -14.30 -0.41 -3.76
CA GLY A 147 -13.12 0.08 -3.07
C GLY A 147 -13.42 1.20 -2.09
N PRO A 148 -12.41 1.82 -1.50
CA PRO A 148 -12.58 3.00 -0.66
C PRO A 148 -12.94 4.24 -1.51
N PRO A 149 -13.69 5.21 -0.95
CA PRO A 149 -13.99 6.47 -1.64
C PRO A 149 -12.70 7.26 -1.93
N GLY A 150 -12.67 7.91 -3.09
CA GLY A 150 -11.52 8.70 -3.49
C GLY A 150 -11.46 8.97 -4.99
N GLY A 151 -10.77 10.05 -5.32
CA GLY A 151 -10.73 10.56 -6.67
C GLY A 151 -9.64 11.60 -6.90
N TRP A 152 -9.71 12.18 -8.09
CA TRP A 152 -8.72 13.12 -8.60
C TRP A 152 -8.83 14.44 -7.86
N ARG A 153 -7.68 15.04 -7.59
CA ARG A 153 -7.60 16.36 -7.00
C ARG A 153 -7.89 17.44 -8.04
N GLU A 154 -8.69 18.42 -7.66
CA GLU A 154 -9.09 19.57 -8.45
C GLU A 154 -8.53 20.87 -7.85
N PRO A 155 -7.49 21.49 -8.45
CA PRO A 155 -6.99 22.77 -7.99
C PRO A 155 -8.09 23.85 -8.00
N PRO A 156 -8.12 24.76 -7.01
CA PRO A 156 -7.06 25.06 -6.05
C PRO A 156 -7.09 24.27 -4.73
N GLU A 157 -7.90 23.21 -4.61
CA GLU A 157 -8.10 22.50 -3.34
C GLU A 157 -6.80 21.90 -2.77
N THR A 158 -6.70 21.81 -1.46
CA THR A 158 -5.66 21.04 -0.74
C THR A 158 -5.90 19.54 -0.87
N VAL A 159 -4.88 18.73 -0.56
CA VAL A 159 -5.00 17.26 -0.64
C VAL A 159 -6.05 16.70 0.34
N ARG A 160 -6.25 17.37 1.48
CA ARG A 160 -7.30 17.01 2.45
C ARG A 160 -8.69 17.41 1.99
N GLU A 161 -8.84 18.60 1.42
CA GLU A 161 -10.11 19.05 0.85
C GLU A 161 -10.57 18.12 -0.27
N ASN A 162 -9.65 17.64 -1.12
CA ASN A 162 -9.93 16.58 -2.09
C ASN A 162 -10.55 15.34 -1.42
N ALA A 163 -9.86 14.79 -0.43
CA ALA A 163 -10.32 13.58 0.26
C ALA A 163 -11.70 13.74 0.92
N VAL A 164 -11.98 14.91 1.52
CA VAL A 164 -13.29 15.22 2.11
C VAL A 164 -14.36 15.46 1.04
N ARG A 165 -14.03 16.15 -0.05
CA ARG A 165 -14.93 16.39 -1.19
C ARG A 165 -15.37 15.07 -1.79
N GLU A 166 -14.42 14.22 -2.17
CA GLU A 166 -14.67 12.90 -2.73
C GLU A 166 -15.53 12.07 -1.77
N LEU A 167 -15.15 11.97 -0.49
CA LEU A 167 -15.95 11.24 0.50
C LEU A 167 -17.40 11.75 0.58
N ARG A 168 -17.61 13.07 0.55
CA ARG A 168 -18.94 13.68 0.61
C ARG A 168 -19.74 13.43 -0.66
N GLU A 169 -19.17 13.68 -1.83
CA GLU A 169 -19.85 13.53 -3.12
C GLU A 169 -20.25 12.09 -3.35
N GLU A 170 -19.35 11.19 -3.01
CA GLU A 170 -19.60 9.78 -3.10
C GLU A 170 -20.65 9.34 -2.06
N THR A 171 -20.43 9.60 -0.77
CA THR A 171 -21.14 8.85 0.27
C THR A 171 -22.16 9.67 1.06
N GLY A 172 -22.20 10.98 0.86
CA GLY A 172 -22.95 11.94 1.67
C GLY A 172 -22.33 12.22 3.04
N LEU A 173 -21.24 11.53 3.42
CA LEU A 173 -20.60 11.73 4.72
C LEU A 173 -19.82 13.04 4.74
N VAL A 174 -20.03 13.81 5.81
CA VAL A 174 -19.32 15.06 6.07
C VAL A 174 -18.38 14.83 7.26
N VAL A 175 -17.08 15.05 7.03
CA VAL A 175 -16.03 14.97 8.06
C VAL A 175 -15.19 16.23 8.02
N ASP A 176 -14.66 16.64 9.17
CA ASP A 176 -13.72 17.75 9.23
C ASP A 176 -12.36 17.35 8.63
N VAL A 177 -11.71 18.26 7.91
CA VAL A 177 -10.39 18.03 7.28
C VAL A 177 -9.31 17.64 8.30
N GLY A 178 -9.43 18.09 9.55
CA GLY A 178 -8.54 17.77 10.67
C GLY A 178 -8.73 16.36 11.24
N GLU A 179 -9.85 15.70 10.95
CA GLU A 179 -10.07 14.30 11.37
C GLU A 179 -9.31 13.29 10.51
N LEU A 180 -8.91 13.69 9.29
CA LEU A 180 -8.13 12.84 8.41
C LEU A 180 -6.72 12.59 8.98
N ARG A 181 -6.33 11.32 9.06
CA ARG A 181 -4.99 10.91 9.45
C ARG A 181 -4.26 10.31 8.26
N PRO A 182 -3.07 10.80 7.86
CA PRO A 182 -2.30 10.18 6.80
C PRO A 182 -1.83 8.79 7.25
N VAL A 183 -2.01 7.80 6.37
CA VAL A 183 -1.64 6.40 6.66
C VAL A 183 -0.64 5.84 5.65
N GLY A 184 -0.50 6.51 4.51
CA GLY A 184 0.39 6.06 3.46
C GLY A 184 0.20 6.84 2.18
N TYR A 185 0.83 6.35 1.13
CA TYR A 185 0.66 6.84 -0.22
C TYR A 185 1.00 5.73 -1.21
N GLU A 186 0.39 5.83 -2.39
CA GLU A 186 0.78 5.05 -3.55
C GLU A 186 1.66 5.91 -4.44
N ARG A 187 2.73 5.32 -4.98
CA ARG A 187 3.60 5.99 -5.96
C ARG A 187 3.57 5.22 -7.27
N PHE A 188 3.22 5.92 -8.33
CA PHE A 188 3.04 5.35 -9.66
C PHE A 188 4.28 5.61 -10.51
N HIS A 189 4.85 4.55 -11.06
CA HIS A 189 5.92 4.59 -12.05
C HIS A 189 5.32 4.26 -13.41
N HIS A 190 4.86 5.29 -14.11
CA HIS A 190 4.14 5.13 -15.37
C HIS A 190 5.01 4.48 -16.44
N ARG A 191 4.39 3.58 -17.22
CA ARG A 191 4.99 2.91 -18.38
C ARG A 191 4.27 3.40 -19.64
N GLY A 192 4.94 4.24 -20.43
CA GLY A 192 4.42 4.79 -21.69
C GLY A 192 3.78 6.17 -21.57
N ASP A 193 3.26 6.67 -22.70
CA ASP A 193 2.61 7.98 -22.81
C ASP A 193 1.13 7.86 -22.40
N GLY A 194 0.70 8.65 -21.41
CA GLY A 194 -0.65 8.59 -20.86
C GLY A 194 -1.13 9.94 -20.35
N ARG A 195 -2.38 10.00 -19.84
CA ARG A 195 -3.04 11.23 -19.34
C ARG A 195 -2.49 11.75 -17.99
N TRP A 196 -1.29 11.35 -17.61
CA TRP A 196 -0.69 11.70 -16.33
C TRP A 196 -0.15 13.12 -16.36
N ARG A 197 -0.50 13.91 -15.34
CA ARG A 197 0.03 15.27 -15.20
C ARG A 197 1.51 15.17 -14.82
N PRO A 198 2.44 15.74 -15.60
CA PRO A 198 3.87 15.66 -15.30
C PRO A 198 4.19 16.09 -13.88
N GLY A 199 4.97 15.29 -13.16
CA GLY A 199 5.35 15.53 -11.77
C GLY A 199 4.29 15.15 -10.72
N GLN A 200 3.10 14.69 -11.12
CA GLN A 200 2.08 14.17 -10.22
C GLN A 200 1.94 12.65 -10.34
N ASP A 201 2.67 11.95 -9.47
CA ASP A 201 2.78 10.49 -9.46
C ASP A 201 2.40 9.87 -8.11
N LEU A 202 1.81 10.66 -7.21
CA LEU A 202 1.43 10.22 -5.87
C LEU A 202 -0.09 10.27 -5.65
N MET A 203 -0.63 9.22 -5.06
CA MET A 203 -1.96 9.22 -4.45
C MET A 203 -1.81 9.19 -2.93
N GLN A 204 -2.41 10.16 -2.23
CA GLN A 204 -2.35 10.25 -0.77
C GLN A 204 -3.42 9.36 -0.13
N LEU A 205 -3.04 8.55 0.86
CA LEU A 205 -3.97 7.72 1.61
C LEU A 205 -4.24 8.32 2.99
N TYR A 206 -5.52 8.45 3.34
CA TYR A 206 -6.00 8.88 4.64
C TYR A 206 -6.85 7.81 5.30
N THR A 207 -7.02 7.92 6.62
CA THR A 207 -8.06 7.21 7.36
C THR A 207 -8.84 8.18 8.24
N VAL A 208 -10.10 7.84 8.50
CA VAL A 208 -10.96 8.50 9.49
C VAL A 208 -11.76 7.45 10.25
N HIS A 209 -11.90 7.66 11.56
CA HIS A 209 -12.67 6.80 12.46
C HIS A 209 -13.89 7.58 12.92
N LEU A 210 -15.07 7.17 12.48
CA LEU A 210 -16.33 7.81 12.84
C LEU A 210 -16.76 7.39 14.24
N ARG A 211 -17.43 8.31 14.95
CA ARG A 211 -18.03 8.04 16.26
C ARG A 211 -19.41 7.37 16.17
N ALA A 212 -20.08 7.50 15.02
CA ALA A 212 -21.36 6.86 14.76
C ALA A 212 -21.14 5.44 14.23
N GLU A 213 -22.09 4.55 14.51
CA GLU A 213 -22.21 3.26 13.86
C GLU A 213 -23.05 3.41 12.58
N ARG A 214 -22.50 2.93 11.46
CA ARG A 214 -23.14 2.89 10.12
C ARG A 214 -24.03 4.10 9.80
N PRO A 215 -23.50 5.35 9.82
CA PRO A 215 -24.31 6.51 9.48
C PRO A 215 -24.90 6.37 8.07
N PRO A 216 -26.06 7.02 7.80
CA PRO A 216 -26.71 6.96 6.50
C PRO A 216 -25.77 7.37 5.37
N LEU A 217 -25.82 6.63 4.28
CA LEU A 217 -25.08 6.93 3.05
C LEU A 217 -26.07 7.47 2.04
N LEU A 218 -25.71 8.58 1.39
CA LEU A 218 -26.55 9.25 0.41
C LEU A 218 -25.91 9.15 -0.98
N PRO A 219 -26.69 8.93 -2.05
CA PRO A 219 -26.18 9.05 -3.41
C PRO A 219 -25.83 10.51 -3.70
N GLY A 220 -24.78 10.74 -4.50
CA GLY A 220 -24.35 12.09 -4.85
C GLY A 220 -23.44 12.17 -6.08
N ALA A 221 -22.59 11.17 -6.29
CA ALA A 221 -21.68 11.10 -7.43
C ALA A 221 -22.25 10.23 -8.58
N ALA A 222 -22.19 10.75 -9.81
CA ALA A 222 -22.74 10.07 -10.99
C ALA A 222 -21.92 8.83 -11.43
N ASP A 223 -20.65 8.78 -11.05
CA ASP A 223 -19.71 7.71 -11.38
C ASP A 223 -19.63 6.60 -10.31
N VAL A 224 -20.55 6.64 -9.34
CA VAL A 224 -20.74 5.58 -8.35
C VAL A 224 -22.22 5.23 -8.22
N ASP A 225 -22.51 3.95 -8.39
CA ASP A 225 -23.86 3.36 -8.32
C ASP A 225 -24.09 2.53 -7.03
N GLY A 226 -23.08 2.37 -6.17
CA GLY A 226 -23.17 1.60 -4.93
C GLY A 226 -22.37 2.18 -3.75
N ARG A 227 -22.96 2.11 -2.55
CA ARG A 227 -22.32 2.45 -1.26
C ARG A 227 -22.76 1.45 -0.20
N ARG A 228 -21.85 0.96 0.65
CA ARG A 228 -22.25 0.17 1.83
C ARG A 228 -21.18 0.10 2.92
N TRP A 229 -21.67 -0.13 4.14
CA TRP A 229 -20.87 -0.58 5.27
C TRP A 229 -20.64 -2.08 5.19
N VAL A 230 -19.39 -2.53 5.35
CA VAL A 230 -19.00 -3.94 5.28
C VAL A 230 -18.15 -4.34 6.49
N THR A 231 -18.25 -5.59 6.89
CA THR A 231 -17.33 -6.22 7.86
C THR A 231 -15.96 -6.47 7.24
N TRP A 232 -14.95 -6.75 8.06
CA TRP A 232 -13.62 -7.10 7.57
C TRP A 232 -13.60 -8.29 6.58
N PRO A 233 -14.27 -9.43 6.85
CA PRO A 233 -14.32 -10.53 5.88
C PRO A 233 -14.96 -10.12 4.55
N GLN A 234 -16.04 -9.34 4.59
CA GLN A 234 -16.70 -8.83 3.38
C GLN A 234 -15.80 -7.85 2.61
N LEU A 235 -15.07 -6.98 3.31
CA LEU A 235 -14.11 -6.06 2.69
C LEU A 235 -13.03 -6.85 1.94
N ARG A 236 -12.49 -7.91 2.55
CA ARG A 236 -11.53 -8.79 1.89
C ARG A 236 -12.12 -9.51 0.68
N THR A 237 -13.36 -9.98 0.75
CA THR A 237 -14.03 -10.59 -0.41
C THR A 237 -14.20 -9.62 -1.56
N LEU A 238 -14.44 -8.33 -1.28
CA LEU A 238 -14.70 -7.32 -2.30
C LEU A 238 -13.43 -6.74 -2.93
N CYS A 239 -12.40 -6.51 -2.12
CA CYS A 239 -11.22 -5.74 -2.52
C CYS A 239 -9.92 -6.55 -2.42
N GLY A 240 -9.96 -7.80 -1.96
CA GLY A 240 -8.78 -8.59 -1.60
C GLY A 240 -7.80 -8.86 -2.74
N GLU A 241 -8.30 -8.84 -3.97
CA GLU A 241 -7.53 -9.06 -5.19
C GLU A 241 -7.05 -7.76 -5.85
N ASP A 242 -7.49 -6.60 -5.33
CA ASP A 242 -7.08 -5.31 -5.88
C ASP A 242 -5.61 -5.00 -5.52
N PHE A 243 -4.90 -4.33 -6.44
CA PHE A 243 -3.49 -4.04 -6.25
C PHE A 243 -3.20 -3.19 -5.00
N TYR A 244 -4.15 -2.37 -4.54
CA TYR A 244 -4.00 -1.54 -3.33
C TYR A 244 -4.31 -2.31 -2.03
N TRP A 245 -4.86 -3.53 -2.11
CA TRP A 245 -5.22 -4.34 -0.94
C TRP A 245 -4.12 -4.42 0.10
N PRO A 246 -2.83 -4.67 -0.24
CA PRO A 246 -1.80 -4.83 0.78
C PRO A 246 -1.63 -3.62 1.70
N VAL A 247 -1.75 -2.38 1.18
CA VAL A 247 -1.62 -1.17 2.03
C VAL A 247 -2.87 -0.91 2.87
N LEU A 248 -4.04 -1.23 2.33
CA LEU A 248 -5.28 -1.20 3.09
C LEU A 248 -5.21 -2.21 4.24
N GLU A 249 -4.84 -3.45 3.93
CA GLU A 249 -4.70 -4.54 4.90
C GLU A 249 -3.72 -4.17 6.01
N ALA A 250 -2.52 -3.71 5.64
CA ALA A 250 -1.49 -3.30 6.58
C ALA A 250 -1.89 -2.08 7.43
N THR A 251 -2.91 -1.31 7.02
CA THR A 251 -3.41 -0.14 7.74
C THR A 251 -4.59 -0.45 8.65
N LEU A 252 -5.53 -1.27 8.18
CA LEU A 252 -6.83 -1.46 8.80
C LEU A 252 -6.98 -2.80 9.53
N SER A 253 -6.06 -3.76 9.32
CA SER A 253 -6.17 -5.08 9.95
C SER A 253 -6.40 -4.94 11.45
N PRO A 254 -7.43 -5.60 12.01
CA PRO A 254 -7.58 -5.67 13.45
C PRO A 254 -6.30 -6.29 14.06
N PRO A 255 -5.93 -5.91 15.29
CA PRO A 255 -4.90 -6.64 16.02
C PRO A 255 -5.25 -8.13 15.97
N ALA A 256 -4.26 -8.99 15.69
CA ALA A 256 -4.45 -10.42 15.84
C ALA A 256 -4.89 -10.66 17.30
N GLY A 257 -6.13 -11.14 17.47
CA GLY A 257 -6.67 -11.53 18.77
C GLY A 257 -5.98 -12.77 19.31
#